data_AF-A0A7C7YEH8-F1
#
_entry.id   AF-A0A7C7YEH8-F1
#
_cell.length_a   1.000
_cell.length_b   1.000
_cell.length_c   1.000
_cell.angle_alpha   90.00
_cell.angle_beta   90.00
_cell.angle_gamma   90.00
#
_symmetry.space_group_name_H-M   'P 1'
#
loop_
_entity.id
_entity.type
_entity.pdbx_description
1 polymer ?
#
loop_
_entity_poly.entity_id
_entity_poly.type
_entity_poly.pdbx_seq_one_letter_code
_entity_poly.pdbx_strand_id
1 'polypeptide(L)'
;MIYTIAAYSITVGTLMLYGVLVQHRDHVYSDLVAGSPRSGSSEPVRGFNMGAALLAPFWLWKHGMRMPGGVLLLVYAAIPPLYELGLWIPLLFVAMVPLAAGAALGFVGNRIASNDRHSESLADFSASQLPWAIAGVCLFTIVLPWLWYFSY
;
A
#
# COMPACT_ATOMS: atom_id res chain seq x y z
N MET A 1 16.12 9.54 -20.79
CA MET A 1 14.89 8.92 -20.27
C MET A 1 15.18 7.69 -19.43
N ILE A 2 15.87 6.67 -19.96
CA ILE A 2 16.21 5.44 -19.20
C ILE A 2 16.94 5.70 -17.87
N TYR A 3 17.96 6.56 -17.85
CA TYR A 3 18.70 6.91 -16.63
C TYR A 3 17.83 7.63 -15.59
N THR A 4 16.85 8.42 -16.02
CA THR A 4 15.92 9.12 -15.13
C THR A 4 14.96 8.14 -14.46
N ILE A 5 14.43 7.19 -15.23
CA ILE A 5 13.54 6.15 -14.71
C ILE A 5 14.29 5.23 -13.76
N ALA A 6 15.52 4.85 -14.11
CA ALA A 6 16.39 4.07 -13.23
C ALA A 6 16.69 4.82 -11.91
N ALA A 7 17.06 6.10 -11.99
CA ALA A 7 17.30 6.92 -10.80
C ALA A 7 16.05 7.04 -9.92
N TYR A 8 14.87 7.32 -10.50
CA TYR A 8 13.60 7.32 -9.77
C TYR A 8 13.32 5.98 -9.08
N SER A 9 13.43 4.87 -9.82
CA SER A 9 13.18 3.52 -9.33
C SER A 9 14.06 3.20 -8.12
N ILE A 10 15.36 3.50 -8.23
CA ILE A 10 16.34 3.26 -7.18
C ILE A 10 16.09 4.17 -5.98
N THR A 11 16.01 5.48 -6.18
CA THR A 11 15.89 6.43 -5.06
C THR A 11 14.58 6.28 -4.32
N VAL A 12 13.44 6.33 -5.02
CA VAL A 12 12.12 6.24 -4.39
C VAL A 12 11.88 4.83 -3.85
N GLY A 13 12.27 3.79 -4.59
CA GLY A 13 12.17 2.41 -4.14
C GLY A 13 12.95 2.17 -2.86
N THR A 14 14.19 2.64 -2.79
CA THR A 14 15.04 2.49 -1.60
C THR A 14 14.45 3.22 -0.39
N LEU A 15 13.99 4.47 -0.57
CA LEU A 15 13.38 5.25 0.52
C LEU A 15 12.11 4.58 1.06
N MET A 16 11.25 4.09 0.17
CA MET A 16 10.01 3.41 0.59
C MET A 16 10.30 2.08 1.28
N LEU A 17 11.21 1.26 0.74
CA LEU A 17 11.62 0.00 1.38
C LEU A 17 12.26 0.24 2.75
N TYR A 18 13.10 1.26 2.86
CA TYR A 18 13.70 1.65 4.15
C TYR A 18 12.62 2.00 5.17
N GLY A 19 11.64 2.84 4.82
CA GLY A 19 10.53 3.19 5.70
C GLY A 19 9.73 1.97 6.16
N VAL A 20 9.44 1.04 5.24
CA VAL A 20 8.74 -0.22 5.55
C VAL A 20 9.54 -1.08 6.52
N LEU A 21 10.85 -1.22 6.32
CA LEU A 21 11.72 -2.01 7.19
C LEU A 21 11.88 -1.39 8.58
N VAL A 22 11.99 -0.06 8.68
CA VAL A 22 12.03 0.66 9.97
C VAL A 22 10.73 0.41 10.74
N GLN A 23 9.58 0.55 10.09
CA GLN A 23 8.30 0.30 10.73
C GLN A 23 8.14 -1.16 11.18
N HIS A 24 8.55 -2.11 10.34
CA HIS A 24 8.53 -3.53 10.69
C HIS A 24 9.42 -3.81 11.90
N ARG A 25 10.63 -3.24 11.90
CA ARG A 25 11.58 -3.35 13.01
C ARG A 25 10.97 -2.80 14.31
N ASP A 26 10.38 -1.61 14.27
CA ASP A 26 9.79 -0.98 15.46
C ASP A 26 8.66 -1.85 16.06
N HIS A 27 7.82 -2.46 15.22
CA HIS A 27 6.79 -3.40 15.68
C HIS A 27 7.39 -4.64 16.35
N VAL A 28 8.41 -5.26 15.76
CA VAL A 28 9.08 -6.44 16.34
C VAL A 28 9.77 -6.09 17.67
N TYR A 29 10.49 -4.98 17.77
CA TYR A 29 11.12 -4.56 19.01
C TYR A 29 10.10 -4.22 20.10
N SER A 30 8.98 -3.59 19.74
CA SER A 30 7.92 -3.27 20.71
C SER A 30 7.30 -4.52 21.34
N ASP A 31 7.19 -5.60 20.58
CA ASP A 31 6.69 -6.90 21.04
C ASP A 31 7.71 -7.58 22.00
N LEU A 32 9.00 -7.54 21.64
CA LEU A 32 10.09 -8.08 22.47
C LEU A 32 10.24 -7.35 23.81
N VAL A 33 10.13 -6.02 23.82
CA VAL A 33 10.24 -5.19 25.03
C VAL A 33 9.02 -5.34 25.94
N ALA A 34 7.85 -5.62 25.37
CA ALA A 34 6.62 -5.82 26.15
C ALA A 34 6.63 -7.10 27.01
N GLY A 35 7.55 -8.05 26.77
CA GLY A 35 7.87 -9.16 27.68
C GLY A 35 6.71 -10.12 28.02
N SER A 36 5.55 -9.98 27.37
CA SER A 36 4.38 -10.83 27.57
C SER A 36 3.62 -10.93 26.26
N PRO A 37 3.10 -12.12 25.90
CA PRO A 37 2.10 -12.21 24.86
C PRO A 37 0.94 -11.37 25.35
N ARG A 38 0.74 -10.19 24.77
CA ARG A 38 -0.42 -9.34 25.05
C ARG A 38 -1.64 -10.11 24.56
N SER A 39 -2.18 -10.96 25.43
CA SER A 39 -3.49 -11.56 25.24
C SER A 39 -4.49 -10.42 25.23
N GLY A 40 -4.94 -10.02 24.04
CA GLY A 40 -6.17 -9.26 23.88
C GLY A 40 -6.10 -7.76 24.20
N SER A 41 -4.99 -7.05 23.95
CA SER A 41 -5.11 -5.59 23.87
C SER A 41 -5.83 -5.22 22.57
N SER A 42 -7.13 -4.93 22.69
CA SER A 42 -8.02 -4.37 21.67
C SER A 42 -7.57 -3.02 21.06
N GLU A 43 -6.36 -2.56 21.38
CA GLU A 43 -5.85 -1.32 20.84
C GLU A 43 -5.45 -1.50 19.37
N PRO A 44 -5.98 -0.67 18.45
CA PRO A 44 -5.64 -0.77 17.05
C PRO A 44 -4.15 -0.52 16.84
N VAL A 45 -3.51 -1.36 16.02
CA VAL A 45 -2.09 -1.22 15.69
C VAL A 45 -1.87 0.13 15.02
N ARG A 46 -1.06 0.98 15.65
CA ARG A 46 -0.72 2.30 15.13
C ARG A 46 0.36 2.20 14.04
N GLY A 47 0.28 3.09 13.06
CA GLY A 47 1.25 3.22 11.97
C GLY A 47 0.58 3.33 10.61
N PHE A 48 1.38 3.57 9.58
CA PHE A 48 0.92 3.67 8.20
C PHE A 48 0.95 2.29 7.53
N ASN A 49 -0.13 1.86 6.88
CA ASN A 49 -0.17 0.61 6.14
C ASN A 49 0.21 0.86 4.67
N MET A 50 1.49 0.73 4.36
CA MET A 50 2.02 0.95 3.01
C MET A 50 1.39 0.00 1.97
N GLY A 51 1.12 -1.25 2.37
CA GLY A 51 0.46 -2.23 1.51
C GLY A 51 -0.96 -1.80 1.14
N ALA A 52 -1.75 -1.37 2.13
CA ALA A 52 -3.10 -0.86 1.92
C ALA A 52 -3.12 0.43 1.09
N ALA A 53 -2.12 1.30 1.26
CA ALA A 53 -2.03 2.55 0.52
C ALA A 53 -1.68 2.35 -0.95
N LEU A 54 -0.72 1.46 -1.25
CA LEU A 54 -0.23 1.23 -2.60
C LEU A 54 -1.07 0.21 -3.37
N LEU A 55 -1.58 -0.82 -2.71
CA LEU A 55 -2.33 -1.92 -3.33
C LEU A 55 -3.81 -1.92 -2.93
N ALA A 56 -4.39 -0.73 -2.73
CA ALA A 56 -5.72 -0.54 -2.18
C ALA A 56 -6.82 -1.48 -2.73
N PRO A 57 -7.02 -1.65 -4.05
CA PRO A 57 -8.09 -2.52 -4.57
C PRO A 57 -7.92 -3.98 -4.15
N PHE A 58 -6.71 -4.53 -4.28
CA PHE A 58 -6.40 -5.93 -3.99
C PHE A 58 -6.34 -6.19 -2.49
N TRP A 59 -5.81 -5.22 -1.74
CA TRP A 59 -5.74 -5.27 -0.29
C TRP A 59 -7.15 -5.27 0.31
N LEU A 60 -8.04 -4.36 -0.13
CA LEU A 60 -9.44 -4.35 0.28
C LEU A 60 -10.14 -5.68 0.00
N TRP A 61 -9.87 -6.27 -1.16
CA TRP A 61 -10.44 -7.58 -1.52
C TRP A 61 -9.99 -8.68 -0.56
N LYS A 62 -8.70 -8.71 -0.20
CA LYS A 62 -8.16 -9.66 0.77
C LYS A 62 -8.84 -9.54 2.14
N HIS A 63 -9.22 -8.33 2.52
CA HIS A 63 -9.90 -7.99 3.77
C HIS A 63 -11.44 -7.99 3.65
N GLY A 64 -11.99 -8.75 2.69
CA GLY A 64 -13.44 -8.96 2.55
C GLY A 64 -14.23 -7.78 1.97
N MET A 65 -13.60 -6.62 1.78
CA MET A 65 -14.21 -5.40 1.25
C MET A 65 -14.24 -5.41 -0.29
N ARG A 66 -14.90 -6.41 -0.88
CA ARG A 66 -14.89 -6.65 -2.34
C ARG A 66 -15.55 -5.54 -3.16
N MET A 67 -16.70 -5.03 -2.71
CA MET A 67 -17.41 -3.95 -3.41
C MET A 67 -16.58 -2.67 -3.53
N PRO A 68 -16.06 -2.07 -2.45
CA PRO A 68 -15.23 -0.88 -2.58
C PRO A 68 -13.91 -1.17 -3.32
N GLY A 69 -13.32 -2.36 -3.16
CA GLY A 69 -12.15 -2.78 -3.94
C GLY A 69 -12.44 -2.83 -5.45
N GLY A 70 -13.58 -3.40 -5.85
CA GLY A 70 -14.02 -3.47 -7.25
C GLY A 70 -14.31 -2.09 -7.84
N VAL A 71 -14.99 -1.22 -7.10
CA VAL A 71 -15.23 0.18 -7.52
C VAL A 71 -13.90 0.90 -7.75
N LEU A 72 -12.95 0.74 -6.83
CA LEU A 72 -11.64 1.39 -6.98
C LEU A 72 -10.85 0.84 -8.17
N LEU A 73 -10.93 -0.46 -8.43
CA LEU A 73 -10.33 -1.09 -9.61
C LEU A 73 -10.91 -0.52 -10.91
N LEU A 74 -12.23 -0.30 -10.97
CA LEU A 74 -12.88 0.33 -12.13
C LEU A 74 -12.39 1.76 -12.35
N VAL A 75 -12.18 2.52 -11.27
CA VAL A 75 -11.60 3.87 -11.35
C VAL A 75 -10.17 3.82 -11.92
N TYR A 76 -9.33 2.88 -11.47
CA TYR A 76 -8.00 2.66 -12.07
C TYR A 76 -8.08 2.28 -13.56
N ALA A 77 -9.03 1.42 -13.94
CA ALA A 77 -9.23 0.99 -15.32
C ALA A 77 -9.70 2.13 -16.25
N ALA A 78 -10.32 3.17 -15.69
CA ALA A 78 -10.73 4.36 -16.45
C ALA A 78 -9.57 5.32 -16.75
N ILE A 79 -8.44 5.24 -16.04
CA ILE A 79 -7.30 6.17 -16.21
C ILE A 79 -6.68 6.07 -17.62
N PRO A 80 -6.30 4.87 -18.13
CA PRO A 80 -5.70 4.76 -19.47
C PRO A 80 -6.53 5.37 -20.60
N PRO A 81 -7.84 5.04 -20.78
CA PRO A 81 -8.61 5.63 -21.87
C PRO A 81 -8.80 7.14 -21.73
N LEU A 82 -8.89 7.68 -20.51
CA LEU A 82 -8.95 9.14 -20.30
C LEU A 82 -7.65 9.84 -20.70
N TYR A 83 -6.51 9.20 -20.45
CA TYR A 83 -5.20 9.69 -20.88
C TYR A 83 -5.08 9.67 -22.41
N GLU A 84 -5.40 8.54 -23.05
CA GLU A 84 -5.34 8.39 -24.52
C GLU A 84 -6.26 9.37 -25.26
N LEU A 85 -7.43 9.67 -24.69
CA LEU A 85 -8.37 10.65 -25.25
C LEU A 85 -7.99 12.11 -24.97
N GLY A 86 -6.89 12.37 -24.24
CA GLY A 86 -6.45 13.71 -23.87
C GLY A 86 -7.42 14.46 -22.96
N LEU A 87 -8.27 13.74 -22.21
CA LEU A 87 -9.28 14.32 -21.32
C LEU A 87 -8.68 14.70 -19.96
N TRP A 88 -7.82 15.71 -19.94
CA TRP A 88 -7.00 16.08 -18.77
C TRP A 88 -7.79 16.45 -17.51
N ILE A 89 -8.89 17.20 -17.64
CA ILE A 89 -9.69 17.62 -16.47
C ILE A 89 -10.39 16.41 -15.83
N PRO A 90 -11.15 15.57 -16.58
CA PRO A 90 -11.67 14.32 -16.04
C PRO A 90 -10.59 13.39 -15.49
N LEU A 91 -9.45 13.28 -16.19
CA LEU A 91 -8.32 12.46 -15.75
C LEU A 91 -7.81 12.89 -14.37
N LEU A 92 -7.60 14.19 -14.15
CA LEU A 92 -7.17 14.72 -12.85
C LEU A 92 -8.18 14.36 -11.74
N PHE A 93 -9.47 14.55 -12.00
CA PHE A 93 -10.51 14.22 -11.02
C PHE A 93 -10.54 12.72 -10.70
N VAL A 94 -10.47 11.87 -11.73
CA VAL A 94 -10.49 10.41 -11.59
C VAL A 94 -9.22 9.90 -10.90
N ALA A 95 -8.05 10.45 -11.22
CA ALA A 95 -6.78 10.05 -10.60
C ALA A 95 -6.66 10.46 -9.12
N MET A 96 -7.36 11.53 -8.69
CA MET A 96 -7.39 11.92 -7.28
C MET A 96 -8.13 10.93 -6.40
N VAL A 97 -9.11 10.18 -6.95
CA VAL A 97 -9.90 9.22 -6.16
C VAL A 97 -9.02 8.08 -5.62
N PRO A 98 -8.21 7.37 -6.43
CA PRO A 98 -7.32 6.35 -5.90
C PRO A 98 -6.20 6.88 -5.01
N LEU A 99 -5.71 8.09 -5.28
CA LEU A 99 -4.71 8.72 -4.43
C LEU A 99 -5.27 9.02 -3.03
N ALA A 100 -6.47 9.60 -2.96
CA ALA A 100 -7.15 9.88 -1.69
C ALA A 100 -7.55 8.58 -0.96
N ALA A 101 -8.09 7.60 -1.69
CA ALA A 101 -8.47 6.31 -1.13
C ALA A 101 -7.24 5.55 -0.57
N GLY A 102 -6.15 5.50 -1.33
CA GLY A 102 -4.89 4.91 -0.90
C GLY A 102 -4.31 5.61 0.33
N ALA A 103 -4.27 6.95 0.34
CA ALA A 103 -3.81 7.70 1.51
C ALA A 103 -4.66 7.41 2.76
N ALA A 104 -5.99 7.44 2.61
CA ALA A 104 -6.91 7.12 3.70
C ALA A 104 -6.69 5.69 4.23
N LEU A 105 -6.59 4.71 3.34
CA LEU A 105 -6.31 3.30 3.67
C LEU A 105 -4.92 3.12 4.29
N GLY A 106 -3.95 3.94 3.95
CA GLY A 106 -2.67 3.97 4.66
C GLY A 106 -2.83 4.30 6.14
N PHE A 107 -3.69 5.25 6.50
CA PHE A 107 -3.92 5.61 7.90
C PHE A 107 -4.84 4.65 8.66
N VAL A 108 -5.88 4.11 8.01
CA VAL A 108 -6.87 3.24 8.67
C VAL A 108 -6.65 1.74 8.43
N GLY A 109 -5.79 1.37 7.50
CA GLY A 109 -5.61 -0.01 7.05
C GLY A 109 -5.12 -0.94 8.14
N ASN A 110 -4.24 -0.47 9.03
CA ASN A 110 -3.79 -1.28 10.17
C ASN A 110 -4.93 -1.62 11.12
N ARG A 111 -5.87 -0.69 11.34
CA ARG A 111 -7.07 -0.95 12.16
C ARG A 111 -8.02 -1.95 11.48
N ILE A 112 -8.17 -1.86 10.16
CA ILE A 112 -8.99 -2.81 9.40
C ILE A 112 -8.37 -4.22 9.48
N ALA A 113 -7.06 -4.34 9.22
CA ALA A 113 -6.37 -5.63 9.26
C ALA A 113 -6.30 -6.23 10.66
N SER A 114 -6.14 -5.43 11.71
CA SER A 114 -6.16 -5.92 13.10
C SER A 114 -7.53 -6.42 13.53
N ASN A 115 -8.61 -5.83 13.01
CA ASN A 115 -9.97 -6.31 13.29
C ASN A 115 -10.24 -7.66 12.61
N ASP A 116 -9.72 -7.89 11.40
CA ASP A 116 -9.88 -9.16 10.70
C ASP A 116 -9.11 -10.30 11.37
N ARG A 117 -7.98 -10.00 12.01
CA ARG A 117 -7.10 -10.97 12.65
C ARG A 117 -7.15 -10.82 14.16
N HIS A 118 -8.14 -11.47 14.76
CA HIS A 118 -8.26 -11.51 16.22
C HIS A 118 -7.04 -12.24 16.81
N SER A 119 -6.37 -11.63 17.78
CA SER A 119 -5.36 -12.23 18.68
C SER A 119 -3.99 -12.64 18.12
N GLU A 120 -3.52 -12.05 17.02
CA GLU A 120 -2.12 -12.21 16.58
C GLU A 120 -1.14 -11.30 17.34
N SER A 121 0.11 -11.73 17.52
CA SER A 121 1.19 -10.90 18.05
C SER A 121 1.48 -9.72 17.11
N LEU A 122 2.09 -8.64 17.61
CA LEU A 122 2.45 -7.49 16.76
C LEU A 122 3.47 -7.89 15.68
N ALA A 123 4.37 -8.83 16.00
CA ALA A 123 5.34 -9.37 15.06
C ALA A 123 4.67 -10.15 13.91
N ASP A 124 3.71 -11.02 14.23
CA ASP A 124 2.97 -11.82 13.23
C ASP A 124 2.11 -10.91 12.33
N PHE A 125 1.46 -9.91 12.94
CA PHE A 125 0.73 -8.89 12.20
C PHE A 125 1.65 -8.17 11.21
N SER A 126 2.79 -7.69 11.68
CA SER A 126 3.75 -6.95 10.85
C SER A 126 4.32 -7.82 9.72
N ALA A 127 4.65 -9.08 10.01
CA ALA A 127 5.10 -10.06 9.02
C ALA A 127 4.04 -10.33 7.95
N SER A 128 2.75 -10.29 8.29
CA SER A 128 1.66 -10.46 7.32
C SER A 128 1.48 -9.27 6.38
N GLN A 129 1.81 -8.05 6.83
CA GLN A 129 1.66 -6.81 6.05
C GLN A 129 2.90 -6.51 5.20
N LEU A 130 4.07 -7.01 5.60
CA LEU A 130 5.33 -6.77 4.91
C LEU A 130 5.31 -7.17 3.41
N PRO A 131 4.78 -8.34 2.99
CA PRO A 131 4.69 -8.69 1.57
C PRO A 131 3.84 -7.72 0.76
N TRP A 132 2.75 -7.20 1.32
CA TRP A 132 1.89 -6.21 0.65
C TRP A 132 2.63 -4.89 0.44
N ALA A 133 3.37 -4.43 1.46
CA ALA A 133 4.17 -3.23 1.35
C ALA A 133 5.27 -3.38 0.28
N ILE A 134 6.02 -4.48 0.30
CA ILE A 134 7.07 -4.76 -0.70
C ILE A 134 6.48 -4.84 -2.10
N ALA A 135 5.39 -5.58 -2.29
CA ALA A 135 4.72 -5.71 -3.58
C ALA A 135 4.24 -4.35 -4.11
N GLY A 136 3.65 -3.52 -3.24
CA GLY A 136 3.23 -2.17 -3.59
C GLY A 136 4.41 -1.29 -4.01
N VAL A 137 5.49 -1.29 -3.24
CA VAL A 137 6.69 -0.51 -3.60
C VAL A 137 7.26 -0.98 -4.93
N CYS A 138 7.47 -2.28 -5.13
CA CYS A 138 7.97 -2.82 -6.40
C CYS A 138 7.05 -2.48 -7.59
N LEU A 139 5.74 -2.51 -7.41
CA LEU A 139 4.80 -2.15 -8.47
C LEU A 139 4.99 -0.69 -8.92
N PHE A 140 5.04 0.26 -7.98
CA PHE A 140 5.06 1.69 -8.31
C PHE A 140 6.45 2.22 -8.67
N THR A 141 7.52 1.61 -8.16
CA THR A 141 8.89 2.11 -8.41
C THR A 141 9.60 1.34 -9.49
N ILE A 142 9.24 0.07 -9.75
CA ILE A 142 9.90 -0.77 -10.77
C ILE A 142 8.91 -1.12 -11.87
N VAL A 143 7.82 -1.81 -11.57
CA VAL A 143 6.99 -2.41 -12.64
C VAL A 143 6.33 -1.33 -13.51
N LEU A 144 5.60 -0.38 -12.92
CA LEU A 144 4.84 0.63 -13.68
C LEU A 144 5.75 1.57 -14.49
N PRO A 145 6.84 2.15 -13.94
CA PRO A 145 7.70 3.05 -14.71
C PRO A 145 8.37 2.35 -15.90
N TRP A 146 8.79 1.09 -15.71
CA TRP A 146 9.44 0.33 -16.78
C TRP A 146 8.46 -0.22 -17.80
N LEU A 147 7.26 -0.65 -17.37
CA LEU A 147 6.17 -1.01 -18.29
C LEU A 147 5.81 0.17 -19.19
N TRP A 148 5.70 1.38 -18.61
CA TRP A 148 5.46 2.60 -19.36
C TRP A 148 6.61 2.87 -20.33
N TYR A 149 7.87 2.80 -19.89
CA TYR A 149 9.04 2.99 -20.76
C TYR A 149 9.08 2.04 -21.96
N PHE A 150 8.69 0.77 -21.80
CA PHE A 150 8.72 -0.21 -22.90
C PHE A 150 7.48 -0.17 -23.80
N SER A 151 6.43 0.54 -23.39
CA SER A 151 5.20 0.67 -24.19
C SER A 151 5.26 1.84 -25.19
N TYR A 152 6.28 2.70 -25.10
CA TYR A 152 6.49 3.90 -25.90
C TYR A 152 7.90 3.95 -26.48
#